data_AF-A0A1C4EM81-F1
#
_entry.id   AF-A0A1C4EM81-F1
#
_cell.length_a   1.000
_cell.length_b   1.000
_cell.length_c   1.000
_cell.angle_alpha   90.00
_cell.angle_beta   90.00
_cell.angle_gamma   90.00
#
_symmetry.space_group_name_H-M   'P 1'
#
loop_
_entity.id
_entity.type
_entity.pdbx_description
1 polymer ?
#
loop_
_entity_poly.entity_id
_entity_poly.type
_entity_poly.pdbx_seq_one_letter_code
_entity_poly.pdbx_strand_id
1 'polypeptide(L)'
;MQSIFLGILSTIFLGLTVLGLYTTFSKKVHDDYFDTLLDDTSGYVLFVGLIGKGLLWICKKLFPKKYYIGIFRGITFMFSCFFLFLAAGIWLVDCNRLF
;
A
#
# COMPACT_ATOMS: atom_id res chain seq x y z
N MET A 1 -6.50 -10.27 -24.94
CA MET A 1 -7.06 -10.29 -23.56
C MET A 1 -5.98 -10.29 -22.48
N GLN A 2 -4.90 -11.08 -22.59
CA GLN A 2 -3.87 -11.18 -21.54
C GLN A 2 -3.09 -9.86 -21.29
N SER A 3 -2.72 -9.09 -22.33
CA SER A 3 -1.98 -7.82 -22.15
C SER A 3 -2.84 -6.72 -21.50
N ILE A 4 -4.14 -6.62 -21.84
CA ILE A 4 -5.08 -5.69 -21.16
C ILE A 4 -5.20 -6.02 -19.67
N PHE A 5 -5.28 -7.31 -19.33
CA PHE A 5 -5.31 -7.76 -17.93
C PHE A 5 -4.02 -7.40 -17.18
N LEU A 6 -2.85 -7.60 -17.81
CA LEU A 6 -1.55 -7.19 -17.23
C LEU A 6 -1.45 -5.68 -17.03
N GLY A 7 -1.97 -4.88 -17.97
CA GLY A 7 -2.02 -3.43 -17.84
C GLY A 7 -2.90 -2.95 -16.68
N ILE A 8 -4.09 -3.55 -16.52
CA ILE A 8 -4.99 -3.25 -15.38
C ILE A 8 -4.31 -3.64 -14.06
N LEU A 9 -3.69 -4.83 -14.01
CA LEU A 9 -3.01 -5.32 -12.82
C LEU A 9 -1.81 -4.43 -12.43
N SER A 10 -1.01 -4.00 -13.41
CA SER A 10 0.10 -3.06 -13.20
C SER A 10 -0.40 -1.71 -12.65
N THR A 11 -1.49 -1.18 -13.21
CA THR A 11 -2.11 0.08 -12.76
C THR A 11 -2.57 -0.01 -11.30
N ILE A 12 -3.15 -1.15 -10.89
CA ILE A 12 -3.55 -1.38 -9.49
C ILE A 12 -2.33 -1.40 -8.57
N PHE A 13 -1.24 -2.09 -8.94
CA PHE A 13 -0.01 -2.10 -8.15
C PHE A 13 0.64 -0.73 -8.03
N LEU A 14 0.58 0.07 -9.09
CA LEU A 14 1.07 1.45 -9.10
C LEU A 14 0.24 2.34 -8.16
N GLY A 15 -1.08 2.20 -8.18
CA GLY A 15 -1.99 2.87 -7.25
C GLY A 15 -1.73 2.49 -5.78
N LEU A 16 -1.50 1.21 -5.50
CA LEU A 16 -1.14 0.73 -4.16
C LEU A 16 0.21 1.27 -3.69
N THR A 17 1.18 1.39 -4.60
CA THR A 17 2.50 1.96 -4.31
C THR A 17 2.38 3.43 -3.90
N VAL A 18 1.58 4.22 -4.62
CA VAL A 18 1.34 5.64 -4.29
C VAL A 18 0.65 5.78 -2.93
N LEU A 19 -0.35 4.95 -2.66
CA LEU A 19 -1.04 4.91 -1.36
C LEU A 19 -0.09 4.54 -0.21
N GLY A 20 0.77 3.53 -0.41
CA GLY A 20 1.77 3.11 0.57
C GLY A 20 2.86 4.15 0.82
N LEU A 21 3.32 4.85 -0.22
CA LEU A 21 4.24 5.97 -0.08
C LEU A 21 3.59 7.16 0.63
N TYR A 22 2.35 7.49 0.26
CA TYR A 22 1.60 8.59 0.88
C TYR A 22 1.41 8.36 2.38
N THR A 23 1.01 7.15 2.77
CA THR A 23 0.89 6.77 4.19
C THR A 23 2.24 6.77 4.90
N THR A 24 3.33 6.35 4.24
CA THR A 24 4.68 6.40 4.81
C THR A 24 5.14 7.84 5.07
N PHE A 25 4.97 8.75 4.11
CA PHE A 25 5.40 10.15 4.20
C PHE A 25 4.43 11.05 4.97
N SER A 26 3.17 10.62 5.16
CA SER A 26 2.19 11.39 5.91
C SER A 26 2.68 11.62 7.33
N LYS A 27 2.89 12.89 7.68
CA LYS A 27 3.42 13.35 8.97
C LYS A 27 2.48 13.02 10.14
N LYS A 28 1.24 12.64 9.87
CA LYS A 28 0.14 12.37 10.82
C LYS A 28 -0.46 10.96 10.65
N VAL A 29 0.36 9.91 10.61
CA VAL A 29 -0.17 8.54 10.81
C VAL A 29 -0.45 8.37 12.31
N HIS A 30 -1.52 8.99 12.79
CA HIS A 30 -2.06 8.75 14.13
C HIS A 30 -3.14 7.67 14.06
N ASP A 31 -3.45 7.04 15.20
CA ASP A 31 -4.50 6.00 15.30
C ASP A 31 -5.82 6.48 14.63
N ASP A 32 -6.16 7.78 14.73
CA ASP A 32 -7.35 8.37 14.10
C ASP A 32 -7.30 8.50 12.58
N TYR A 33 -6.12 8.45 11.95
CA TYR A 33 -5.99 8.63 10.50
C TYR A 33 -6.81 7.57 9.74
N PHE A 34 -6.77 6.32 10.20
CA PHE A 34 -7.52 5.22 9.59
C PHE A 34 -9.00 5.26 9.93
N ASP A 35 -9.38 5.81 11.09
CA ASP A 35 -10.78 6.01 11.46
C ASP A 35 -11.43 7.11 10.61
N THR A 36 -10.77 8.26 10.41
CA THR A 36 -11.25 9.29 9.49
C THR A 36 -11.32 8.78 8.04
N LEU A 37 -10.35 7.98 7.60
CA LEU A 37 -10.34 7.42 6.25
C LEU A 37 -11.46 6.38 6.04
N LEU A 38 -11.87 5.68 7.10
CA LEU A 38 -13.01 4.76 7.12
C LEU A 38 -14.35 5.50 7.13
N ASP A 39 -14.43 6.65 7.81
CA ASP A 39 -15.67 7.42 7.97
C ASP A 39 -15.99 8.26 6.72
N ASP A 40 -14.97 8.84 6.07
CA ASP A 40 -15.14 9.78 4.95
C ASP A 40 -15.25 9.13 3.55
N THR A 41 -14.93 7.84 3.38
CA THR A 41 -14.79 7.25 2.03
C THR A 41 -15.63 6.00 1.79
N SER A 42 -16.42 5.96 0.71
CA SER A 42 -17.18 4.78 0.27
C SER A 42 -16.43 3.99 -0.82
N GLY A 43 -16.30 2.66 -0.65
CA GLY A 43 -15.74 1.74 -1.66
C GLY A 43 -14.37 1.14 -1.32
N TYR A 44 -13.52 0.89 -2.33
CA TYR A 44 -12.21 0.19 -2.22
C TYR A 44 -11.25 0.77 -1.16
N VAL A 45 -11.40 2.05 -0.84
CA VAL A 45 -10.61 2.76 0.16
C VAL A 45 -10.94 2.29 1.60
N LEU A 46 -12.17 1.82 1.87
CA LEU A 46 -12.56 1.22 3.15
C LEU A 46 -11.76 -0.03 3.47
N PHE A 47 -11.56 -0.90 2.47
CA PHE A 47 -10.80 -2.14 2.65
C PHE A 47 -9.34 -1.85 2.99
N VAL A 48 -8.73 -0.87 2.31
CA VAL A 48 -7.37 -0.42 2.62
C VAL A 48 -7.30 0.21 4.01
N GLY A 49 -8.33 0.98 4.40
CA GLY A 49 -8.46 1.57 5.73
C GLY A 49 -8.53 0.51 6.85
N LEU A 50 -9.39 -0.50 6.68
CA LEU A 50 -9.53 -1.63 7.60
C LEU A 50 -8.27 -2.47 7.73
N ILE A 51 -7.62 -2.79 6.60
CA ILE A 51 -6.36 -3.52 6.58
C ILE A 51 -5.25 -2.71 7.27
N GLY A 52 -5.19 -1.41 7.00
CA GLY A 52 -4.25 -0.49 7.64
C GLY A 52 -4.45 -0.40 9.16
N LYS A 53 -5.70 -0.28 9.63
CA LYS A 53 -6.06 -0.29 11.05
C LYS A 53 -5.69 -1.61 11.72
N GLY A 54 -5.97 -2.74 11.05
CA GLY A 54 -5.58 -4.07 11.52
C GLY A 54 -4.06 -4.24 11.63
N LEU A 55 -3.32 -3.81 10.62
CA LEU A 55 -1.85 -3.88 10.60
C LEU A 55 -1.23 -2.99 11.69
N LEU A 56 -1.80 -1.80 11.93
CA LEU A 56 -1.40 -0.91 13.02
C LEU A 56 -1.66 -1.54 14.39
N TRP A 57 -2.83 -2.15 14.57
CA TRP A 57 -3.18 -2.83 15.81
C TRP A 57 -2.24 -4.01 16.11
N ILE A 58 -1.91 -4.80 15.09
CA ILE A 58 -0.92 -5.88 15.18
C ILE A 58 0.48 -5.32 15.51
N CYS A 59 0.93 -4.26 14.83
CA CYS A 59 2.21 -3.60 15.12
C CYS A 59 2.27 -3.07 16.56
N LYS A 60 1.18 -2.49 17.06
CA LYS A 60 1.07 -1.98 18.44
C LYS A 60 1.06 -3.10 19.47
N LYS A 61 0.61 -4.31 19.10
CA LYS A 61 0.62 -5.51 19.95
C LYS A 61 2.00 -6.18 19.98
N LEU A 62 2.69 -6.24 18.84
CA LEU A 62 3.99 -6.90 18.68
C LEU A 62 5.18 -6.04 19.12
N PHE A 63 5.10 -4.72 18.96
CA PHE A 63 6.24 -3.82 19.18
C PHE A 63 6.00 -2.81 20.31
N PRO A 64 7.08 -2.38 21.00
CA PRO A 64 7.00 -1.34 22.03
C PRO A 64 6.49 -0.02 21.44
N LYS A 65 5.64 0.69 22.21
CA LYS A 65 4.98 1.97 21.86
C LYS A 65 5.92 3.06 21.33
N LYS A 66 7.22 2.97 21.57
CA LYS A 66 8.21 3.94 21.09
C LYS A 66 8.62 3.73 19.63
N TYR A 67 8.53 2.50 19.12
CA TYR A 67 9.07 2.13 17.80
C TYR A 67 8.02 1.63 16.81
N TYR A 68 6.81 1.27 17.27
CA TYR A 68 5.77 0.68 16.39
C TYR A 68 5.43 1.55 15.18
N ILE A 69 5.44 2.89 15.32
CA ILE A 69 5.11 3.80 14.23
C ILE A 69 6.19 3.86 13.15
N GLY A 70 7.47 3.75 13.56
CA GLY A 70 8.61 3.70 12.66
C GLY A 70 8.68 2.35 11.94
N ILE A 71 8.40 1.26 12.66
CA ILE A 71 8.35 -0.09 12.09
C ILE A 71 7.18 -0.22 11.12
N PHE A 72 6.01 0.30 11.46
CA PHE A 72 4.86 0.35 10.57
C PHE A 72 5.20 1.09 9.26
N ARG A 73 5.80 2.28 9.36
CA ARG A 73 6.29 3.02 8.18
C ARG A 73 7.31 2.21 7.37
N GLY A 74 8.25 1.54 8.03
CA GLY A 74 9.24 0.71 7.36
C GLY A 74 8.60 -0.46 6.60
N ILE A 75 7.62 -1.13 7.21
CA ILE A 75 6.88 -2.22 6.57
C ILE A 75 6.09 -1.71 5.36
N THR A 76 5.33 -0.62 5.53
CA THR A 76 4.54 -0.03 4.44
C THR A 76 5.44 0.46 3.30
N PHE A 77 6.61 1.01 3.60
CA PHE A 77 7.59 1.41 2.61
C PHE A 77 8.16 0.22 1.83
N MET A 78 8.59 -0.84 2.54
CA MET A 78 9.07 -2.07 1.91
C MET A 78 8.02 -2.71 1.00
N PHE A 79 6.76 -2.72 1.44
CA PHE A 79 5.64 -3.24 0.65
C PHE A 79 5.37 -2.40 -0.60
N SER A 80 5.51 -1.07 -0.50
CA SER A 80 5.41 -0.16 -1.65
C SER A 80 6.52 -0.42 -2.67
N CYS A 81 7.77 -0.58 -2.21
CA CYS A 81 8.89 -0.92 -3.09
C CYS A 81 8.68 -2.29 -3.77
N PHE A 82 8.12 -3.26 -3.06
CA PHE A 82 7.82 -4.57 -3.63
C PHE A 82 6.76 -4.48 -4.73
N PHE A 83 5.69 -3.71 -4.53
CA PHE A 83 4.69 -3.48 -5.58
C PHE A 83 5.23 -2.72 -6.78
N LEU A 84 6.10 -1.74 -6.55
CA LEU A 84 6.79 -1.05 -7.64
C LEU A 84 7.63 -2.03 -8.47
N PHE A 85 8.35 -2.94 -7.81
CA PHE A 85 9.14 -3.97 -8.48
C PHE A 85 8.27 -4.94 -9.28
N LEU A 86 7.11 -5.35 -8.75
CA LEU A 86 6.15 -6.17 -9.47
C LEU A 86 5.56 -5.45 -10.69
N ALA A 87 5.20 -4.17 -10.54
CA ALA A 87 4.70 -3.35 -11.64
C ALA A 87 5.76 -3.20 -12.75
N ALA A 88 7.02 -2.94 -12.36
CA ALA A 88 8.14 -2.88 -13.30
C ALA A 88 8.40 -4.24 -13.97
N GLY A 89 8.31 -5.34 -13.23
CA GLY A 89 8.44 -6.70 -13.77
C GLY A 89 7.35 -7.03 -14.79
N ILE A 90 6.11 -6.67 -14.51
CA ILE A 90 5.00 -6.82 -15.46
C ILE A 90 5.26 -6.00 -16.72
N TRP A 91 5.75 -4.76 -16.56
CA TRP A 91 6.05 -3.89 -17.69
C TRP A 91 7.20 -4.43 -18.55
N LEU A 92 8.24 -4.99 -17.93
CA LEU A 92 9.35 -5.64 -18.64
C LEU A 92 8.88 -6.88 -19.42
N VAL A 93 8.03 -7.71 -18.81
CA VAL A 93 7.46 -8.90 -19.49
C VAL A 93 6.57 -8.50 -20.67
N ASP A 94 5.78 -7.44 -20.53
CA ASP A 94 4.93 -6.93 -21.61
C ASP A 94 5.76 -6.30 -22.74
N CYS A 95 6.80 -5.51 -22.41
CA CYS A 95 7.77 -4.97 -23.39
C CYS A 95 8.51 -6.07 -24.15
N ASN A 96 8.96 -7.12 -23.47
CA ASN A 96 9.65 -8.25 -24.10
C ASN A 96 8.74 -9.11 -25.00
N ARG A 97 7.42 -9.00 -24.87
CA ARG A 97 6.45 -9.66 -25.75
C ARG A 97 6.10 -8.84 -26.99
N LEU A 98 6.37 -7.54 -26.95
CA LEU A 98 6.12 -6.58 -28.02
C LEU A 98 7.29 -6.44 -29.00
N PHE A 99 8.49 -6.89 -28.61
CA PHE A 99 9.73 -6.88 -29.41
C PHE A 99 10.03 -8.28 -29.94
#